data_AF-A0A7Y2KYH2-F1
#
_entry.id   AF-A0A7Y2KYH2-F1
#
_cell.length_a   1.000
_cell.length_b   1.000
_cell.length_c   1.000
_cell.angle_alpha   90.00
_cell.angle_beta   90.00
_cell.angle_gamma   90.00
#
_symmetry.space_group_name_H-M   'P 1'
#
loop_
_entity.id
_entity.type
_entity.pdbx_description
1 polymer ?
#
loop_
_entity_poly.entity_id
_entity_poly.type
_entity_poly.pdbx_seq_one_letter_code
_entity_poly.pdbx_strand_id
1 'polypeptide(L)'
;RSVTGLPFFGQMSGHGNVFYGFGYSGSGVGPCHMGGQILASLVQGQANDWTRSPLVNGPLGYFPPEPIRYLGSLMVRNAIRRKERAEDHGRRPRHLDVRLAKFAAAAGKADKG
;
A
#
# COMPACT_ATOMS: atom_id res chain seq x y z
N ARG A 1 0.01 -0.93 5.12
CA ARG A 1 0.28 -0.82 3.67
C ARG A 1 0.77 0.58 3.38
N SER A 2 1.71 0.75 2.45
CA SER A 2 2.03 2.05 1.86
C SER A 2 1.01 2.40 0.78
N VAL A 3 0.95 3.67 0.40
CA VAL A 3 0.12 4.12 -0.74
C VAL A 3 0.69 3.65 -2.07
N THR A 4 2.01 3.44 -2.13
CA THR A 4 2.75 3.07 -3.35
C THR A 4 2.89 1.56 -3.56
N GLY A 5 2.47 0.73 -2.60
CA GLY A 5 2.72 -0.72 -2.61
C GLY A 5 4.13 -1.10 -2.15
N LEU A 6 5.12 -0.23 -2.32
CA LEU A 6 6.52 -0.44 -1.93
C LEU A 6 6.79 -0.12 -0.44
N PRO A 7 7.79 -0.77 0.19
CA PRO A 7 8.25 -0.36 1.51
C PRO A 7 8.92 1.02 1.46
N PHE A 8 8.91 1.72 2.58
CA PHE A 8 9.61 2.98 2.75
C PHE A 8 10.36 3.00 4.06
N PHE A 9 11.45 3.75 4.10
CA PHE A 9 12.41 3.82 5.19
C PHE A 9 12.63 5.27 5.57
N GLY A 10 13.16 5.47 6.77
CA GLY A 10 13.53 6.80 7.21
C GLY A 10 14.02 6.82 8.64
N GLN A 11 14.24 8.04 9.12
CA GLN A 11 14.65 8.36 10.48
C GLN A 11 13.54 9.20 11.12
N MET A 12 13.24 8.96 12.40
CA MET A 12 12.17 9.67 13.09
C MET A 12 12.56 11.12 13.38
N SER A 13 11.78 12.06 12.86
CA SER A 13 11.93 13.50 13.15
C SER A 13 11.70 13.74 14.65
N GLY A 14 12.77 14.02 15.40
CA GLY A 14 12.74 14.25 16.85
C GLY A 14 13.40 13.16 17.69
N HIS A 15 13.71 12.00 17.12
CA HIS A 15 14.53 10.96 17.77
C HIS A 15 15.56 10.45 16.77
N GLY A 16 16.72 11.11 16.73
CA GLY A 16 17.79 10.85 15.75
C GLY A 16 18.40 9.45 15.81
N ASN A 17 18.07 8.66 16.82
CA ASN A 17 18.53 7.27 16.96
C ASN A 17 17.47 6.24 16.53
N VAL A 18 16.30 6.66 16.05
CA VAL A 18 15.22 5.76 15.65
C VAL A 18 15.11 5.73 14.13
N PHE A 19 15.41 4.57 13.56
CA PHE A 19 15.28 4.28 12.13
C PHE A 19 14.14 3.27 11.93
N TYR A 20 13.40 3.43 10.84
CA TYR A 20 12.23 2.60 10.57
C TYR A 20 12.19 2.14 9.12
N GLY A 21 11.55 0.99 8.92
CA GLY A 21 11.15 0.46 7.62
C GLY A 21 9.70 -0.02 7.71
N PHE A 22 8.80 0.64 6.98
CA PHE A 22 7.36 0.37 7.00
C PHE A 22 6.84 0.11 5.58
N GLY A 23 5.56 -0.22 5.47
CA GLY A 23 4.89 -0.28 4.16
C GLY A 23 5.13 -1.57 3.37
N TYR A 24 5.72 -2.60 3.95
CA TYR A 24 5.83 -3.93 3.33
C TYR A 24 4.45 -4.44 2.89
N SER A 25 4.28 -4.69 1.59
CA SER A 25 3.06 -5.24 0.99
C SER A 25 3.35 -6.62 0.40
N GLY A 26 2.59 -7.65 0.80
CA GLY A 26 2.79 -9.02 0.34
C GLY A 26 3.83 -9.80 1.16
N SER A 27 4.60 -10.68 0.49
CA SER A 27 5.70 -11.44 1.08
C SER A 27 6.86 -10.51 1.42
N GLY A 28 6.92 -10.03 2.67
CA GLY A 28 7.99 -9.16 3.15
C GLY A 28 9.39 -9.80 3.10
N VAL A 29 9.49 -11.10 2.86
CA VAL A 29 10.73 -11.88 2.84
C VAL A 29 11.65 -11.46 1.70
N GLY A 30 11.12 -11.18 0.51
CA GLY A 30 11.93 -10.70 -0.62
C GLY A 30 12.62 -9.36 -0.33
N PRO A 31 11.85 -8.30 -0.01
CA PRO A 31 12.40 -6.97 0.25
C PRO A 31 13.07 -6.80 1.63
N CYS A 32 12.98 -7.76 2.56
CA CYS A 32 13.58 -7.59 3.90
C CYS A 32 15.11 -7.49 3.86
N HIS A 33 15.77 -8.24 2.96
CA HIS A 33 17.22 -8.20 2.82
C HIS A 33 17.69 -6.81 2.39
N MET A 34 17.07 -6.26 1.35
CA MET A 34 17.30 -4.89 0.89
C MET A 34 17.01 -3.87 2.00
N GLY A 35 15.89 -4.03 2.70
CA GLY A 35 15.53 -3.16 3.82
C GLY A 35 16.58 -3.17 4.94
N GLY A 36 17.17 -4.33 5.23
CA GLY A 36 18.29 -4.45 6.17
C GLY A 36 19.52 -3.65 5.72
N GLN A 37 19.88 -3.71 4.43
CA GLN A 37 21.00 -2.93 3.90
C GLN A 37 20.75 -1.42 3.96
N ILE A 38 19.51 -0.99 3.66
CA ILE A 38 19.10 0.42 3.78
C ILE A 38 19.22 0.88 5.24
N LEU A 39 18.62 0.14 6.18
CA LEU A 39 18.65 0.49 7.59
C LEU A 39 20.08 0.51 8.16
N ALA A 40 20.91 -0.48 7.80
CA ALA A 40 22.31 -0.52 8.22
C ALA A 40 23.11 0.68 7.69
N SER A 41 22.85 1.09 6.43
CA SER A 41 23.49 2.26 5.82
C SER A 41 23.05 3.57 6.48
N LEU A 42 21.75 3.69 6.82
CA LEU A 42 21.20 4.84 7.53
C LEU A 42 21.77 4.96 8.95
N VAL A 43 21.82 3.86 9.70
CA VAL A 43 22.38 3.82 11.06
C VAL A 43 23.85 4.23 11.07
N GLN A 44 24.61 3.83 10.06
CA GLN A 44 26.03 4.18 9.91
C GLN A 44 26.27 5.57 9.31
N GLY A 45 25.23 6.30 8.90
CA GLY A 45 25.39 7.61 8.25
C GLY A 45 26.12 7.55 6.91
N GLN A 46 26.06 6.43 6.19
CA GLN A 46 26.75 6.26 4.91
C GLN A 46 26.09 7.09 3.80
N ALA A 47 26.89 7.61 2.87
CA ALA A 47 26.43 8.30 1.67
C ALA A 47 26.56 7.38 0.43
N ASN A 48 25.67 6.39 0.32
CA ASN A 48 25.71 5.35 -0.72
C ASN A 48 24.39 5.27 -1.50
N ASP A 49 24.29 4.34 -2.44
CA ASP A 49 23.09 4.16 -3.28
C ASP A 49 21.85 3.80 -2.45
N TRP A 50 22.03 3.11 -1.32
CA TRP A 50 20.93 2.78 -0.41
C TRP A 50 20.35 4.01 0.27
N THR A 51 21.18 4.91 0.80
CA THR A 51 20.72 6.13 1.47
C THR A 51 20.22 7.19 0.49
N ARG A 52 20.61 7.11 -0.79
CA ARG A 52 20.09 7.96 -1.88
C ARG A 52 18.84 7.41 -2.55
N SER A 53 18.40 6.21 -2.17
CA SER A 53 17.22 5.56 -2.75
C SER A 53 15.94 6.36 -2.49
N PRO A 54 15.02 6.48 -3.46
CA PRO A 54 13.70 7.09 -3.24
C PRO A 54 12.88 6.42 -2.13
N LEU A 55 13.22 5.18 -1.75
CA LEU A 55 12.57 4.46 -0.66
C LEU A 55 12.85 5.09 0.72
N VAL A 56 13.88 5.91 0.86
CA VAL A 56 14.29 6.57 2.12
C VAL A 56 13.54 7.88 2.39
N ASN A 57 12.66 8.30 1.47
CA ASN A 57 11.88 9.53 1.61
C ASN A 57 10.68 9.43 2.58
N GLY A 58 10.58 8.33 3.35
CA GLY A 58 9.43 8.09 4.21
C GLY A 58 8.12 7.81 3.44
N PRO A 59 6.96 7.93 4.10
CA PRO A 59 5.68 7.66 3.46
C PRO A 59 5.37 8.72 2.39
N LEU A 60 5.29 8.28 1.12
CA LEU A 60 5.04 9.14 -0.05
C LEU A 60 3.56 9.56 -0.24
N GLY A 61 2.69 9.27 0.73
CA GLY A 61 1.28 9.62 0.65
C GLY A 61 0.46 9.12 1.82
N TYR A 62 -0.77 9.61 1.92
CA TYR A 62 -1.71 9.26 2.97
C TYR A 62 -2.96 8.62 2.36
N PHE A 63 -3.52 7.66 3.08
CA PHE A 63 -4.85 7.17 2.76
C PHE A 63 -5.91 8.24 3.09
N PRO A 64 -7.08 8.22 2.42
CA PRO A 64 -8.18 9.08 2.78
C PRO A 64 -8.50 8.97 4.29
N PRO A 65 -8.86 10.08 4.95
CA PRO A 65 -9.19 10.06 6.37
C PRO A 65 -10.47 9.24 6.65
N GLU A 66 -10.61 8.78 7.89
CA GLU A 66 -11.88 8.22 8.36
C GLU A 66 -12.93 9.33 8.53
N PRO A 67 -14.23 9.07 8.27
CA PRO A 67 -14.86 7.78 7.98
C PRO A 67 -14.93 7.43 6.48
N ILE A 68 -14.38 8.28 5.60
CA ILE A 68 -14.51 8.16 4.14
C ILE A 68 -13.90 6.84 3.65
N ARG A 69 -12.71 6.49 4.17
CA ARG A 69 -12.03 5.23 3.85
C ARG A 69 -12.89 4.02 4.23
N TYR A 70 -13.43 4.00 5.44
CA TYR A 70 -14.32 2.92 5.89
C TYR A 70 -15.56 2.79 4.99
N LEU A 71 -16.31 3.88 4.79
CA LEU A 71 -17.54 3.85 4.00
C LEU A 71 -17.27 3.48 2.53
N GLY A 72 -16.20 4.02 1.94
CA GLY A 72 -15.77 3.67 0.59
C GLY A 72 -15.43 2.19 0.46
N SER A 73 -14.70 1.63 1.44
CA SER A 73 -14.35 0.20 1.45
C SER A 73 -15.59 -0.71 1.51
N LEU A 74 -16.58 -0.36 2.33
CA LEU A 74 -17.84 -1.09 2.44
C LEU A 74 -18.66 -1.01 1.15
N MET A 75 -18.73 0.18 0.55
CA MET A 75 -19.46 0.41 -0.69
C MET A 75 -18.91 -0.46 -1.83
N VAL A 76 -17.59 -0.45 -2.03
CA VAL A 76 -16.93 -1.26 -3.06
C VAL A 76 -17.09 -2.75 -2.76
N ARG A 77 -16.87 -3.19 -1.51
CA ARG A 77 -17.01 -4.59 -1.11
C ARG A 77 -18.43 -5.12 -1.37
N ASN A 78 -19.45 -4.32 -1.03
CA ASN A 78 -20.83 -4.71 -1.23
C ASN A 78 -21.22 -4.73 -2.72
N ALA A 79 -20.64 -3.85 -3.55
CA ALA A 79 -20.84 -3.87 -4.99
C ALA A 79 -20.26 -5.14 -5.64
N ILE A 80 -19.06 -5.55 -5.23
CA ILE A 80 -18.43 -6.81 -5.69
C ILE A 80 -19.34 -8.01 -5.33
N ARG A 81 -19.77 -8.11 -4.07
CA ARG A 81 -20.66 -9.20 -3.62
C ARG A 81 -21.95 -9.27 -4.42
N ARG A 82 -22.56 -8.12 -4.75
CA ARG A 82 -23.78 -8.06 -5.57
C ARG A 82 -23.51 -8.46 -7.03
N LYS A 83 -22.36 -8.06 -7.58
CA LYS A 83 -21.91 -8.45 -8.92
C LYS A 83 -21.72 -9.96 -9.01
N GLU A 84 -20.91 -10.53 -8.11
CA GLU A 84 -20.63 -11.97 -8.03
C GLU A 84 -21.92 -12.78 -7.87
N ARG A 85 -22.79 -12.40 -6.93
CA ARG A 85 -24.09 -13.07 -6.74
C ARG A 85 -24.97 -13.03 -7.99
N ALA A 86 -24.95 -11.95 -8.77
CA ALA A 86 -25.71 -11.89 -10.02
C ALA A 86 -25.14 -12.88 -11.05
N GLU A 87 -23.81 -12.93 -11.18
CA GLU A 87 -23.09 -13.82 -12.08
C GLU A 87 -23.30 -15.29 -11.72
N ASP A 88 -23.23 -15.65 -10.42
CA ASP A 88 -23.49 -17.01 -9.92
C ASP A 88 -24.91 -17.51 -10.22
N HIS A 89 -25.88 -16.60 -10.30
CA HIS A 89 -27.26 -16.92 -10.67
C HIS A 89 -27.55 -16.78 -12.18
N GLY A 90 -26.52 -16.63 -13.02
CA GLY A 90 -26.66 -16.46 -14.47
C GLY A 90 -27.36 -15.15 -14.89
N ARG A 91 -27.44 -14.17 -13.99
CA ARG A 91 -28.08 -12.87 -14.22
C ARG A 91 -27.04 -11.82 -14.60
N ARG A 92 -27.46 -10.83 -15.38
CA ARG A 92 -26.60 -9.67 -15.69
C ARG A 92 -26.45 -8.77 -14.45
N PRO A 93 -25.23 -8.47 -13.99
CA PRO A 93 -25.01 -7.57 -12.87
C PRO A 93 -25.40 -6.13 -13.22
N ARG A 94 -25.81 -5.35 -12.21
CA ARG A 94 -26.21 -3.94 -12.40
C ARG A 94 -25.02 -3.11 -12.85
N HIS A 95 -25.24 -2.16 -13.78
CA HIS A 95 -24.18 -1.29 -14.28
C HIS A 95 -23.43 -0.51 -13.18
N LEU A 96 -24.14 -0.07 -12.14
CA LEU A 96 -23.54 0.61 -10.99
C LEU A 96 -22.61 -0.31 -10.20
N ASP A 97 -23.02 -1.57 -9.96
CA ASP A 97 -22.20 -2.54 -9.24
C ASP A 97 -20.93 -2.91 -10.03
N VAL A 98 -21.05 -3.03 -11.36
CA VAL A 98 -19.90 -3.23 -12.25
C VAL A 98 -18.95 -2.03 -12.20
N ARG A 99 -19.46 -0.80 -12.24
CA ARG A 99 -18.65 0.42 -12.14
C ARG A 99 -17.96 0.52 -10.77
N LEU A 100 -18.68 0.25 -9.69
CA LEU A 100 -18.13 0.29 -8.34
C LEU A 100 -17.08 -0.80 -8.10
N ALA A 101 -17.27 -2.01 -8.64
CA ALA A 101 -16.30 -3.09 -8.56
C ALA A 101 -14.96 -2.76 -9.24
N LYS A 102 -14.95 -1.87 -10.25
CA LYS A 102 -13.69 -1.42 -10.88
C LYS A 102 -12.76 -0.67 -9.91
N PHE A 103 -13.30 -0.02 -8.86
CA PHE A 103 -12.46 0.60 -7.83
C PHE A 103 -11.65 -0.42 -7.03
N ALA A 104 -12.11 -1.68 -6.93
CA ALA A 104 -11.34 -2.74 -6.30
C ALA A 104 -10.12 -3.13 -7.14
N ALA A 105 -10.26 -3.17 -8.46
CA ALA A 105 -9.13 -3.40 -9.38
C ALA A 105 -8.14 -2.23 -9.36
N ALA A 106 -8.59 -0.99 -9.17
CA ALA A 106 -7.71 0.16 -8.98
C ALA A 106 -6.94 0.07 -7.65
N ALA A 107 -7.61 -0.36 -6.57
CA ALA A 107 -6.96 -0.62 -5.29
C ALA A 107 -5.97 -1.80 -5.36
N GLY A 108 -6.29 -2.85 -6.11
CA GLY A 108 -5.41 -4.00 -6.31
C GLY A 108 -4.29 -3.79 -7.35
N LYS A 109 -4.41 -2.82 -8.26
CA LYS A 109 -3.32 -2.42 -9.18
C LYS A 109 -2.28 -1.54 -8.50
N ALA A 110 -2.65 -0.82 -7.45
CA ALA A 110 -1.67 -0.21 -6.54
C ALA A 110 -0.85 -1.26 -5.75
N ASP A 111 -1.25 -2.55 -5.78
CA ASP A 111 -0.56 -3.65 -5.10
C ASP A 111 0.42 -4.44 -5.99
N LYS A 112 0.54 -4.12 -7.29
CA LYS A 112 1.38 -4.87 -8.26
C LYS A 112 2.48 -4.02 -8.90
N GLY A 113 2.94 -2.97 -8.22
CA GLY A 113 4.09 -2.15 -8.62
C GLY A 113 5.26 -2.35 -7.67
#